data_AF-A0A8J2SNG8-F1
#
_entry.id   AF-A0A8J2SNG8-F1
#
_cell.length_a   1.000
_cell.length_b   1.000
_cell.length_c   1.000
_cell.angle_alpha   90.00
_cell.angle_beta   90.00
_cell.angle_gamma   90.00
#
_symmetry.space_group_name_H-M   'P 1'
#
loop_
_entity.id
_entity.type
_entity.pdbx_description
1 polymer ?
#
loop_
_entity_poly.entity_id
_entity_poly.type
_entity_poly.pdbx_seq_one_letter_code
_entity_poly.pdbx_strand_id
1 'polypeptide(L)'
;MVTKKKLEADLAAANEALEAEKQKAAAAAKAHDDKVKELSGKVKDLEAAQAASTKESAAAVAEAKAAGAKEAEQALQKTLDDVRAELEAATKRADAAESQAATADSLLSADDSGDAAAIAEAQAALAAVREELAAVQQTSAAEIAALASELDQARQSGGEADQSEALAALATELEQERSARQSLADEAAELRAQAAQPRADEGETAKLKAEINRERSRAERAARTLDAERRKTQDAERKLRETVTRRQADDEQDRRRNGVRARAWARATHSLAARKKDDAQQASAAVAAAGGLAARLAAFGAGLARAGELDVAERLYGEAAQLRGTIYGGPHAEEAQSLRQLAAHCRERDDLEQALEYMDRSCAAYSSSLRAGEGADVIAEPTTRLPPLNSVARHASLPRIEPETPPSPIGLPEDFL
;
A
#
# COMPACT_ATOMS: atom_id res chain seq x y z
N MET A 1 -11.41 62.98 -49.54
CA MET A 1 -10.30 62.16 -50.07
C MET A 1 -9.20 62.13 -49.02
N VAL A 2 -9.10 61.05 -48.24
CA VAL A 2 -7.93 60.83 -47.38
C VAL A 2 -6.76 60.53 -48.32
N THR A 3 -5.68 61.28 -48.21
CA THR A 3 -4.53 61.11 -49.11
C THR A 3 -3.81 59.81 -48.76
N LYS A 4 -3.35 59.07 -49.78
CA LYS A 4 -2.58 57.82 -49.64
C LYS A 4 -1.47 57.92 -48.57
N LYS A 5 -0.80 59.07 -48.49
CA LYS A 5 0.22 59.39 -47.47
C LYS A 5 -0.27 59.32 -46.03
N LYS A 6 -1.53 59.68 -45.75
CA LYS A 6 -2.10 59.60 -44.40
C LYS A 6 -2.31 58.14 -43.98
N LEU A 7 -2.80 57.29 -44.89
CA LEU A 7 -2.97 55.86 -44.62
C LEU A 7 -1.63 55.14 -44.41
N GLU A 8 -0.59 55.51 -45.18
CA GLU A 8 0.76 54.96 -44.98
C GLU A 8 1.35 55.37 -43.63
N ALA A 9 1.13 56.62 -43.19
CA ALA A 9 1.56 57.08 -41.88
C ALA A 9 0.80 56.38 -40.74
N ASP A 10 -0.52 56.22 -40.87
CA ASP A 10 -1.35 55.53 -39.87
C ASP A 10 -0.98 54.04 -39.76
N LEU A 11 -0.63 53.38 -40.88
CA LEU A 11 -0.19 51.98 -40.91
C LEU A 11 1.21 51.80 -40.32
N ALA A 12 2.12 52.74 -40.56
CA ALA A 12 3.44 52.74 -39.92
C ALA A 12 3.33 52.89 -38.40
N ALA A 13 2.49 53.82 -37.92
CA ALA A 13 2.23 54.02 -36.50
C ALA A 13 1.58 52.78 -35.85
N ALA A 14 0.65 52.11 -36.55
CA ALA A 14 0.04 50.87 -36.08
C ALA A 14 1.05 49.72 -35.96
N ASN A 15 1.97 49.59 -36.91
CA ASN A 15 3.03 48.58 -36.86
C ASN A 15 4.03 48.85 -35.75
N GLU A 16 4.41 50.11 -35.51
CA GLU A 16 5.28 50.49 -34.40
C GLU A 16 4.62 50.21 -33.05
N ALA A 17 3.33 50.50 -32.91
CA ALA A 17 2.55 50.15 -31.72
C ALA A 17 2.47 48.63 -31.49
N LEU A 18 2.28 47.85 -32.56
CA LEU A 18 2.24 46.39 -32.49
C LEU A 18 3.58 45.80 -32.06
N GLU A 19 4.70 46.30 -32.60
CA GLU A 19 6.04 45.86 -32.19
C GLU A 19 6.35 46.24 -30.73
N ALA A 20 5.90 47.42 -30.28
CA ALA A 20 6.01 47.80 -28.87
C ALA A 20 5.20 46.88 -27.94
N GLU A 21 4.00 46.44 -28.35
CA GLU A 21 3.23 45.45 -27.59
C GLU A 21 3.90 44.07 -27.57
N LYS A 22 4.44 43.60 -28.69
CA LYS A 22 5.19 42.33 -28.74
C LYS A 22 6.40 42.35 -27.81
N GLN A 23 7.13 43.46 -27.77
CA GLN A 23 8.27 43.61 -26.84
C GLN A 23 7.82 43.60 -25.38
N LYS A 24 6.70 44.27 -25.04
CA LYS A 24 6.12 44.21 -23.70
C LYS A 24 5.68 42.80 -23.32
N ALA A 25 5.04 42.07 -24.24
CA ALA A 25 4.61 40.70 -24.02
C ALA A 25 5.81 39.75 -23.83
N ALA A 26 6.88 39.91 -24.62
CA ALA A 26 8.10 39.14 -24.46
C ALA A 26 8.81 39.42 -23.11
N ALA A 27 8.84 40.68 -22.68
CA ALA A 27 9.38 41.04 -21.36
C ALA A 27 8.55 40.44 -20.21
N ALA A 28 7.21 40.45 -20.33
CA ALA A 28 6.32 39.82 -19.35
C ALA A 28 6.51 38.30 -19.29
N ALA A 29 6.63 37.64 -20.44
CA ALA A 29 6.89 36.20 -20.52
C ALA A 29 8.22 35.82 -19.83
N LYS A 30 9.28 36.59 -20.09
CA LYS A 30 10.57 36.40 -19.42
C LYS A 30 10.48 36.57 -17.90
N ALA A 31 9.76 37.59 -17.44
CA ALA A 31 9.56 37.81 -16.00
C ALA A 31 8.77 36.67 -15.34
N HIS A 32 7.80 36.07 -16.05
CA HIS A 32 7.09 34.89 -15.58
C HIS A 32 8.01 33.66 -15.48
N ASP A 33 8.84 33.40 -16.50
CA ASP A 33 9.80 32.30 -16.48
C ASP A 33 10.81 32.42 -15.33
N ASP A 34 11.32 33.62 -15.09
CA ASP A 34 12.24 33.88 -13.97
C ASP A 34 11.54 33.64 -12.62
N LYS A 35 10.25 34.01 -12.49
CA LYS A 35 9.46 33.75 -11.28
C LYS A 35 9.19 32.26 -11.07
N VAL A 36 8.91 31.51 -12.13
CA VAL A 36 8.72 30.05 -12.06
C VAL A 36 10.00 29.36 -11.58
N LYS A 37 11.18 29.80 -12.08
CA LYS A 37 12.47 29.27 -11.60
C LYS A 37 12.72 29.58 -10.12
N GLU A 38 12.42 30.80 -9.67
CA GLU A 38 12.54 31.19 -8.26
C GLU A 38 11.63 30.31 -7.36
N LEU A 39 10.37 30.12 -7.75
CA LEU A 39 9.42 29.30 -6.99
C LEU A 39 9.82 27.82 -6.98
N SER A 40 10.31 27.29 -8.10
CA SER A 40 10.82 25.91 -8.17
C SER A 40 11.99 25.67 -7.21
N GLY A 41 12.89 26.66 -7.06
CA GLY A 41 13.96 26.60 -6.04
C GLY A 41 13.42 26.50 -4.62
N LYS A 42 12.47 27.39 -4.26
CA LYS A 42 11.85 27.39 -2.93
C LYS A 42 11.10 26.10 -2.60
N VAL A 43 10.45 25.48 -3.58
CA VAL A 43 9.78 24.18 -3.39
C VAL A 43 10.79 23.09 -3.05
N LYS A 44 11.93 23.04 -3.76
CA LYS A 44 12.99 22.07 -3.45
C LYS A 44 13.58 22.27 -2.05
N ASP A 45 13.77 23.52 -1.64
CA ASP A 45 14.27 23.84 -0.30
C ASP A 45 13.27 23.39 0.79
N LEU A 46 11.96 23.59 0.55
CA LEU A 46 10.91 23.13 1.47
C LEU A 46 10.80 21.59 1.52
N GLU A 47 10.93 20.90 0.39
CA GLU A 47 10.96 19.44 0.33
C GLU A 47 12.15 18.88 1.10
N ALA A 48 13.33 19.50 0.96
CA ALA A 48 14.53 19.13 1.73
C ALA A 48 14.35 19.35 3.24
N ALA A 49 13.73 20.47 3.64
CA ALA A 49 13.43 20.76 5.04
C ALA A 49 12.42 19.76 5.65
N GLN A 50 11.39 19.38 4.90
CA GLN A 50 10.44 18.34 5.32
C GLN A 50 11.11 16.97 5.46
N ALA A 51 11.98 16.59 4.51
CA ALA A 51 12.74 15.35 4.59
C ALA A 51 13.67 15.31 5.81
N ALA A 52 14.31 16.42 6.17
CA ALA A 52 15.12 16.52 7.38
C ALA A 52 14.27 16.39 8.67
N SER A 53 13.14 17.11 8.75
CA SER A 53 12.25 17.07 9.92
C SER A 53 11.61 15.69 10.15
N THR A 54 11.22 14.99 9.09
CA THR A 54 10.68 13.63 9.17
C THR A 54 11.73 12.61 9.62
N LYS A 55 13.00 12.80 9.21
CA LYS A 55 14.12 11.97 9.68
C LYS A 55 14.43 12.19 11.16
N GLU A 56 14.45 13.45 11.62
CA GLU A 56 14.70 13.78 13.03
C GLU A 56 13.56 13.30 13.95
N SER A 57 12.32 13.51 13.54
CA SER A 57 11.16 13.02 14.31
C SER A 57 11.07 11.49 14.33
N ALA A 58 11.40 10.80 13.23
CA ALA A 58 11.47 9.35 13.21
C ALA A 58 12.58 8.80 14.13
N ALA A 59 13.74 9.46 14.18
CA ALA A 59 14.84 9.07 15.06
C ALA A 59 14.48 9.28 16.55
N ALA A 60 13.91 10.44 16.90
CA ALA A 60 13.50 10.74 18.28
C ALA A 60 12.40 9.79 18.78
N VAL A 61 11.45 9.43 17.91
CA VAL A 61 10.39 8.47 18.26
C VAL A 61 10.96 7.06 18.41
N ALA A 62 11.94 6.65 17.60
CA ALA A 62 12.59 5.34 17.75
C ALA A 62 13.41 5.24 19.04
N GLU A 63 14.11 6.31 19.43
CA GLU A 63 14.93 6.34 20.65
C GLU A 63 14.05 6.34 21.92
N ALA A 64 12.96 7.12 21.94
CA ALA A 64 12.00 7.12 23.04
C ALA A 64 11.29 5.76 23.21
N LYS A 65 10.96 5.07 22.10
CA LYS A 65 10.36 3.73 22.12
C LYS A 65 11.31 2.65 22.65
N ALA A 66 12.58 2.70 22.23
CA ALA A 66 13.58 1.74 22.70
C ALA A 66 13.91 1.90 24.20
N ALA A 67 13.84 3.12 24.72
CA ALA A 67 14.02 3.38 26.15
C ALA A 67 12.82 2.87 26.98
N GLY A 68 11.59 3.19 26.56
CA GLY A 68 10.37 2.77 27.27
C GLY A 68 10.18 1.24 27.31
N ALA A 69 10.48 0.55 26.20
CA ALA A 69 10.39 -0.91 26.15
C ALA A 69 11.36 -1.61 27.12
N LYS A 70 12.59 -1.07 27.28
CA LYS A 70 13.58 -1.61 28.23
C LYS A 70 13.19 -1.38 29.68
N GLU A 71 12.62 -0.23 30.02
CA GLU A 71 12.16 0.05 31.38
C GLU A 71 10.98 -0.85 31.77
N ALA A 72 10.04 -1.07 30.85
CA ALA A 72 8.91 -1.98 31.06
C ALA A 72 9.37 -3.45 31.23
N GLU A 73 10.33 -3.90 30.43
CA GLU A 73 10.89 -5.25 30.54
C GLU A 73 11.65 -5.44 31.88
N GLN A 74 12.39 -4.43 32.35
CA GLN A 74 13.05 -4.45 33.66
C GLN A 74 12.06 -4.48 34.82
N ALA A 75 10.96 -3.73 34.74
CA ALA A 75 9.92 -3.72 35.77
C ALA A 75 9.22 -5.08 35.87
N LEU A 76 8.88 -5.71 34.74
CA LEU A 76 8.28 -7.05 34.71
C LEU A 76 9.25 -8.13 35.19
N GLN A 77 10.55 -8.02 34.87
CA GLN A 77 11.53 -8.95 35.38
C GLN A 77 11.65 -8.88 36.90
N LYS A 78 11.62 -7.68 37.46
CA LYS A 78 11.63 -7.47 38.92
C LYS A 78 10.42 -8.09 39.60
N THR A 79 9.21 -7.90 39.07
CA THR A 79 8.00 -8.49 39.67
C THR A 79 8.02 -10.02 39.62
N LEU A 80 8.57 -10.62 38.57
CA LEU A 80 8.78 -12.07 38.49
C LEU A 80 9.77 -12.57 39.54
N ASP A 81 10.85 -11.84 39.80
CA ASP A 81 11.84 -12.21 40.80
C ASP A 81 11.28 -12.10 42.23
N ASP A 82 10.46 -11.07 42.50
CA ASP A 82 9.75 -10.92 43.79
C ASP A 82 8.78 -12.08 44.05
N VAL A 83 7.99 -12.48 43.05
CA VAL A 83 7.07 -13.63 43.17
C VAL A 83 7.82 -14.94 43.40
N ARG A 84 8.98 -15.13 42.75
CA ARG A 84 9.83 -16.31 43.02
C ARG A 84 10.35 -16.33 44.45
N ALA A 85 10.77 -15.17 44.98
CA ALA A 85 11.24 -15.07 46.35
C ALA A 85 10.15 -15.40 47.38
N GLU A 86 8.90 -14.95 47.14
CA GLU A 86 7.75 -15.31 47.99
C GLU A 86 7.46 -16.81 47.97
N LEU A 87 7.57 -17.45 46.81
CA LEU A 87 7.35 -18.88 46.65
C LEU A 87 8.43 -19.72 47.36
N GLU A 88 9.69 -19.29 47.30
CA GLU A 88 10.79 -19.87 48.08
C GLU A 88 10.61 -19.69 49.60
N ALA A 89 10.09 -18.54 50.03
CA ALA A 89 9.80 -18.30 51.44
C ALA A 89 8.65 -19.20 51.94
N ALA A 90 7.60 -19.36 51.13
CA ALA A 90 6.46 -20.22 51.46
C ALA A 90 6.87 -21.70 51.57
N THR A 91 7.71 -22.20 50.66
CA THR A 91 8.25 -23.58 50.71
C THR A 91 9.10 -23.80 51.96
N LYS A 92 9.99 -22.87 52.31
CA LYS A 92 10.77 -22.95 53.56
C LYS A 92 9.89 -23.00 54.82
N ARG A 93 8.77 -22.27 54.85
CA ARG A 93 7.81 -22.34 55.96
C ARG A 93 7.12 -23.70 56.05
N ALA A 94 6.80 -24.30 54.89
CA ALA A 94 6.22 -25.64 54.84
C ALA A 94 7.19 -26.70 55.36
N ASP A 95 8.46 -26.65 54.93
CA ASP A 95 9.51 -27.57 55.40
C ASP A 95 9.74 -27.42 56.93
N ALA A 96 9.73 -26.18 57.43
CA ALA A 96 9.83 -25.93 58.88
C ALA A 96 8.65 -26.52 59.65
N ALA A 97 7.42 -26.38 59.14
CA ALA A 97 6.22 -26.97 59.75
C ALA A 97 6.28 -28.51 59.76
N GLU A 98 6.77 -29.14 58.68
CA GLU A 98 6.98 -30.60 58.66
C GLU A 98 8.04 -31.06 59.66
N SER A 99 9.14 -30.31 59.80
CA SER A 99 10.17 -30.62 60.79
C SER A 99 9.65 -30.52 62.23
N GLN A 100 8.82 -29.51 62.52
CA GLN A 100 8.17 -29.35 63.82
C GLN A 100 7.20 -30.49 64.12
N ALA A 101 6.46 -30.95 63.13
CA ALA A 101 5.56 -32.10 63.26
C ALA A 101 6.32 -33.42 63.49
N ALA A 102 7.44 -33.64 62.79
CA ALA A 102 8.30 -34.79 63.01
C ALA A 102 8.91 -34.80 64.42
N THR A 103 9.29 -33.64 64.96
CA THR A 103 9.75 -33.53 66.36
C THR A 103 8.63 -33.77 67.37
N ALA A 104 7.39 -33.36 67.08
CA ALA A 104 6.24 -33.65 67.93
C ALA A 104 5.95 -35.16 67.96
N ASP A 105 5.97 -35.83 66.81
CA ASP A 105 5.81 -37.29 66.70
C ASP A 105 6.91 -38.05 67.46
N SER A 106 8.15 -37.56 67.41
CA SER A 106 9.28 -38.12 68.16
C SER A 106 9.10 -37.98 69.68
N LEU A 107 8.62 -36.83 70.18
CA LEU A 107 8.39 -36.59 71.61
C LEU A 107 7.23 -37.44 72.16
N LEU A 108 6.25 -37.78 71.32
CA LEU A 108 5.11 -38.63 71.67
C LEU A 108 5.42 -40.12 71.73
N SER A 109 6.49 -40.59 71.09
CA SER A 109 6.96 -41.98 71.24
C SER A 109 7.59 -42.30 72.60
N ALA A 110 7.70 -41.30 73.49
CA ALA A 110 8.40 -41.41 74.77
C ALA A 110 7.49 -41.54 76.01
N ASP A 111 6.19 -41.21 75.95
CA ASP A 111 5.28 -41.32 77.10
C ASP A 111 3.87 -41.82 76.69
N ASP A 112 3.45 -42.96 77.25
CA ASP A 112 2.19 -43.68 76.97
C ASP A 112 0.90 -42.96 77.47
N SER A 113 0.99 -41.76 78.05
CA SER A 113 -0.19 -41.03 78.54
C SER A 113 -0.68 -40.03 77.50
N GLY A 114 -1.53 -40.52 76.60
CA GLY A 114 -2.08 -39.83 75.45
C GLY A 114 -2.73 -38.46 75.72
N ASP A 115 -2.22 -37.46 75.03
CA ASP A 115 -2.99 -36.28 74.61
C ASP A 115 -3.32 -36.40 73.12
N ALA A 116 -4.15 -37.40 72.78
CA ALA A 116 -4.65 -37.59 71.42
C ALA A 116 -5.36 -36.33 70.86
N ALA A 117 -5.86 -35.46 71.74
CA ALA A 117 -6.43 -34.16 71.38
C ALA A 117 -5.38 -33.19 70.84
N ALA A 118 -4.20 -33.09 71.47
CA ALA A 118 -3.11 -32.22 71.01
C ALA A 118 -2.54 -32.70 69.67
N ILE A 119 -2.50 -34.02 69.44
CA ILE A 119 -2.10 -34.62 68.16
C ILE A 119 -3.10 -34.27 67.06
N ALA A 120 -4.40 -34.43 67.33
CA ALA A 120 -5.45 -34.09 66.39
C ALA A 120 -5.44 -32.59 66.05
N GLU A 121 -5.17 -31.72 67.03
CA GLU A 121 -5.07 -30.27 66.84
C GLU A 121 -3.83 -29.88 66.02
N ALA A 122 -2.66 -30.49 66.29
CA ALA A 122 -1.45 -30.29 65.50
C ALA A 122 -1.60 -30.79 64.05
N GLN A 123 -2.21 -31.96 63.84
CA GLN A 123 -2.49 -32.50 62.51
C GLN A 123 -3.51 -31.65 61.75
N ALA A 124 -4.51 -31.09 62.42
CA ALA A 124 -5.49 -30.18 61.82
C ALA A 124 -4.84 -28.85 61.41
N ALA A 125 -3.97 -28.30 62.25
CA ALA A 125 -3.20 -27.09 61.93
C ALA A 125 -2.28 -27.31 60.71
N LEU A 126 -1.63 -28.47 60.63
CA LEU A 126 -0.74 -28.81 59.51
C LEU A 126 -1.51 -29.04 58.21
N ALA A 127 -2.70 -29.65 58.28
CA ALA A 127 -3.60 -29.78 57.13
C ALA A 127 -4.07 -28.41 56.62
N ALA A 128 -4.40 -27.47 57.52
CA ALA A 128 -4.78 -26.11 57.15
C ALA A 128 -3.62 -25.34 56.47
N VAL A 129 -2.40 -25.46 57.01
CA VAL A 129 -1.21 -24.84 56.40
C VAL A 129 -0.92 -25.42 55.00
N ARG A 130 -1.10 -26.74 54.82
CA ARG A 130 -0.94 -27.39 53.49
C ARG A 130 -2.01 -26.94 52.49
N GLU A 131 -3.23 -26.72 52.93
CA GLU A 131 -4.32 -26.20 52.07
C GLU A 131 -4.08 -24.74 51.67
N GLU A 132 -3.63 -23.90 52.62
CA GLU A 132 -3.22 -22.52 52.32
C GLU A 132 -2.03 -22.47 51.36
N LEU A 133 -1.02 -23.33 51.54
CA LEU A 133 0.12 -23.45 50.63
C LEU A 133 -0.32 -23.86 49.21
N ALA A 134 -1.21 -24.85 49.10
CA ALA A 134 -1.73 -25.31 47.82
C ALA A 134 -2.55 -24.23 47.10
N ALA A 135 -3.34 -23.46 47.85
CA ALA A 135 -4.10 -22.32 47.31
C ALA A 135 -3.16 -21.22 46.80
N VAL A 136 -2.12 -20.87 47.56
CA VAL A 136 -1.10 -19.88 47.17
C VAL A 136 -0.30 -20.35 45.94
N GLN A 137 0.02 -21.64 45.84
CA GLN A 137 0.70 -22.20 44.67
C GLN A 137 -0.18 -22.17 43.42
N GLN A 138 -1.48 -22.45 43.54
CA GLN A 138 -2.39 -22.38 42.40
C GLN A 138 -2.64 -20.94 41.92
N THR A 139 -2.79 -19.99 42.84
CA THR A 139 -2.97 -18.57 42.48
C THR A 139 -1.71 -17.96 41.88
N SER A 140 -0.54 -18.18 42.49
CA SER A 140 0.74 -17.70 41.94
C SER A 140 1.07 -18.32 40.58
N ALA A 141 0.79 -19.61 40.36
CA ALA A 141 0.98 -20.24 39.05
C ALA A 141 0.05 -19.66 37.97
N ALA A 142 -1.20 -19.34 38.31
CA ALA A 142 -2.14 -18.70 37.41
C ALA A 142 -1.72 -17.25 37.07
N GLU A 143 -1.27 -16.48 38.07
CA GLU A 143 -0.76 -15.11 37.91
C GLU A 143 0.49 -15.10 37.03
N ILE A 144 1.44 -16.02 37.24
CA ILE A 144 2.65 -16.17 36.40
C ILE A 144 2.28 -16.54 34.95
N ALA A 145 1.32 -17.45 34.75
CA ALA A 145 0.89 -17.85 33.41
C ALA A 145 0.17 -16.71 32.66
N ALA A 146 -0.63 -15.91 33.36
CA ALA A 146 -1.27 -14.73 32.79
C ALA A 146 -0.25 -13.67 32.36
N LEU A 147 0.69 -13.32 33.25
CA LEU A 147 1.76 -12.37 32.96
C LEU A 147 2.66 -12.83 31.79
N ALA A 148 3.00 -14.12 31.74
CA ALA A 148 3.78 -14.68 30.63
C ALA A 148 3.04 -14.60 29.28
N SER A 149 1.73 -14.89 29.26
CA SER A 149 0.91 -14.77 28.05
C SER A 149 0.76 -13.33 27.58
N GLU A 150 0.61 -12.37 28.49
CA GLU A 150 0.54 -10.95 28.14
C GLU A 150 1.86 -10.42 27.59
N LEU A 151 2.99 -10.87 28.14
CA LEU A 151 4.33 -10.52 27.66
C LEU A 151 4.58 -11.06 26.23
N ASP A 152 4.12 -12.28 25.93
CA ASP A 152 4.19 -12.84 24.58
C ASP A 152 3.24 -12.13 23.59
N GLN A 153 2.05 -11.68 24.04
CA GLN A 153 1.13 -10.89 23.22
C GLN A 153 1.70 -9.49 22.92
N ALA A 154 2.36 -8.85 23.89
CA ALA A 154 3.05 -7.58 23.71
C ALA A 154 4.19 -7.71 22.68
N ARG A 155 4.98 -8.79 22.74
CA ARG A 155 6.05 -9.09 21.76
C ARG A 155 5.52 -9.30 20.33
N GLN A 156 4.29 -9.78 20.17
CA GLN A 156 3.72 -10.11 18.85
C GLN A 156 2.99 -8.95 18.17
N SER A 157 2.53 -7.93 18.91
CA SER A 157 1.52 -6.99 18.38
C SER A 157 2.06 -5.62 17.93
N GLY A 158 3.30 -5.25 18.22
CA GLY A 158 4.00 -4.11 17.57
C GLY A 158 3.35 -2.71 17.71
N GLY A 159 2.31 -2.57 18.52
CA GLY A 159 1.57 -1.34 18.79
C GLY A 159 1.86 -0.81 20.20
N GLU A 160 3.08 -0.31 20.41
CA GLU A 160 3.71 -0.19 21.73
C GLU A 160 3.21 0.96 22.62
N ALA A 161 2.53 1.98 22.09
CA ALA A 161 2.17 3.18 22.87
C ALA A 161 0.88 3.02 23.70
N ASP A 162 -0.16 2.42 23.15
CA ASP A 162 -1.44 2.21 23.87
C ASP A 162 -1.33 1.01 24.85
N GLN A 163 -0.32 0.16 24.67
CA GLN A 163 -0.10 -1.04 25.47
C GLN A 163 0.69 -0.76 26.75
N SER A 164 1.61 0.21 26.76
CA SER A 164 2.35 0.58 27.97
C SER A 164 1.43 1.19 29.03
N GLU A 165 0.42 1.94 28.60
CA GLU A 165 -0.57 2.54 29.51
C GLU A 165 -1.53 1.46 30.08
N ALA A 166 -1.92 0.48 29.26
CA ALA A 166 -2.71 -0.66 29.71
C ALA A 166 -1.96 -1.56 30.71
N LEU A 167 -0.67 -1.82 30.48
CA LEU A 167 0.16 -2.61 31.40
C LEU A 167 0.43 -1.86 32.72
N ALA A 168 0.61 -0.54 32.68
CA ALA A 168 0.75 0.26 33.88
C ALA A 168 -0.54 0.25 34.73
N ALA A 169 -1.71 0.32 34.09
CA ALA A 169 -2.99 0.22 34.77
C ALA A 169 -3.18 -1.15 35.46
N LEU A 170 -2.88 -2.24 34.76
CA LEU A 170 -2.94 -3.61 35.32
C LEU A 170 -2.00 -3.80 36.51
N ALA A 171 -0.78 -3.27 36.44
CA ALA A 171 0.17 -3.33 37.54
C ALA A 171 -0.36 -2.62 38.81
N THR A 172 -0.98 -1.44 38.65
CA THR A 172 -1.58 -0.73 39.79
C THR A 172 -2.78 -1.46 40.39
N GLU A 173 -3.58 -2.15 39.57
CA GLU A 173 -4.75 -2.89 40.03
C GLU A 173 -4.34 -4.16 40.80
N LEU A 174 -3.29 -4.85 40.36
CA LEU A 174 -2.69 -5.99 41.08
C LEU A 174 -2.10 -5.59 42.43
N GLU A 175 -1.45 -4.43 42.51
CA GLU A 175 -0.88 -3.92 43.76
C GLU A 175 -1.98 -3.54 44.77
N GLN A 176 -3.10 -2.98 44.28
CA GLN A 176 -4.29 -2.73 45.09
C GLN A 176 -4.90 -4.03 45.62
N GLU A 177 -5.06 -5.07 44.78
CA GLU A 177 -5.56 -6.37 45.24
C GLU A 177 -4.66 -6.99 46.32
N ARG A 178 -3.34 -6.91 46.15
CA ARG A 178 -2.38 -7.42 47.15
C ARG A 178 -2.54 -6.70 48.49
N SER A 179 -2.65 -5.37 48.47
CA SER A 179 -2.85 -4.59 49.69
C SER A 179 -4.17 -4.93 50.41
N ALA A 180 -5.25 -5.17 49.65
CA ALA A 180 -6.55 -5.56 50.19
C ALA A 180 -6.53 -6.97 50.80
N ARG A 181 -5.83 -7.92 50.16
CA ARG A 181 -5.64 -9.28 50.71
C ARG A 181 -4.84 -9.24 52.01
N GLN A 182 -3.82 -8.39 52.08
CA GLN A 182 -2.97 -8.25 53.26
C GLN A 182 -3.76 -7.65 54.44
N SER A 183 -4.59 -6.63 54.20
CA SER A 183 -5.46 -6.08 55.26
C SER A 183 -6.48 -7.08 55.79
N LEU A 184 -7.04 -7.95 54.93
CA LEU A 184 -7.98 -8.99 55.35
C LEU A 184 -7.28 -10.09 56.17
N ALA A 185 -6.03 -10.41 55.85
CA ALA A 185 -5.23 -11.36 56.61
C ALA A 185 -4.89 -10.83 58.01
N ASP A 186 -4.56 -9.54 58.12
CA ASP A 186 -4.29 -8.87 59.39
C ASP A 186 -5.56 -8.81 60.28
N GLU A 187 -6.71 -8.49 59.70
CA GLU A 187 -8.01 -8.48 60.41
C GLU A 187 -8.39 -9.89 60.91
N ALA A 188 -8.16 -10.93 60.10
CA ALA A 188 -8.37 -12.31 60.51
C ALA A 188 -7.43 -12.75 61.65
N ALA A 189 -6.19 -12.25 61.66
CA ALA A 189 -5.24 -12.49 62.74
C ALA A 189 -5.67 -11.82 64.06
N GLU A 190 -6.19 -10.58 64.00
CA GLU A 190 -6.74 -9.88 65.17
C GLU A 190 -7.97 -10.61 65.75
N LEU A 191 -8.88 -11.07 64.89
CA LEU A 191 -10.06 -11.83 65.33
C LEU A 191 -9.69 -13.15 66.02
N ARG A 192 -8.66 -13.85 65.52
CA ARG A 192 -8.11 -15.05 66.17
C ARG A 192 -7.48 -14.73 67.53
N ALA A 193 -6.77 -13.61 67.65
CA ALA A 193 -6.19 -13.17 68.92
C ALA A 193 -7.26 -12.78 69.96
N GLN A 194 -8.39 -12.20 69.51
CA GLN A 194 -9.52 -11.87 70.38
C GLN A 194 -10.29 -13.11 70.85
N ALA A 195 -10.41 -14.14 70.01
CA ALA A 195 -11.07 -15.40 70.36
C ALA A 195 -10.28 -16.25 71.38
N ALA A 196 -8.97 -16.02 71.53
CA ALA A 196 -8.11 -16.72 72.50
C ALA A 196 -8.25 -16.20 73.94
N GLN A 197 -9.05 -15.16 74.21
CA GLN A 197 -9.32 -14.71 75.57
C GLN A 197 -10.38 -15.60 76.25
N PRO A 198 -10.07 -16.23 77.40
CA PRO A 198 -11.05 -17.05 78.11
C PRO A 198 -12.08 -16.15 78.78
N ARG A 199 -13.32 -16.15 78.27
CA ARG A 199 -14.48 -15.60 78.99
C ARG A 199 -15.55 -16.67 79.21
N ALA A 200 -15.76 -16.94 80.49
CA ALA A 200 -16.89 -17.68 81.01
C ALA A 200 -18.15 -16.80 80.89
N ASP A 201 -19.19 -17.36 80.26
CA ASP A 201 -20.59 -17.33 80.68
C ASP A 201 -21.47 -17.93 79.55
N GLU A 202 -22.12 -19.06 79.83
CA GLU A 202 -22.80 -19.92 78.85
C GLU A 202 -23.93 -19.21 78.07
N GLY A 203 -24.48 -18.12 78.62
CA GLY A 203 -25.53 -17.31 77.97
C GLY A 203 -25.06 -16.41 76.84
N GLU A 204 -23.80 -15.97 76.82
CA GLU A 204 -23.25 -15.13 75.75
C GLU A 204 -22.84 -15.95 74.52
N THR A 205 -22.42 -17.20 74.75
CA THR A 205 -22.03 -18.13 73.67
C THR A 205 -23.18 -18.46 72.72
N ALA A 206 -24.42 -18.55 73.22
CA ALA A 206 -25.60 -18.81 72.41
C ALA A 206 -25.97 -17.61 71.52
N LYS A 207 -25.82 -16.38 72.04
CA LYS A 207 -26.04 -15.15 71.25
C LYS A 207 -24.98 -15.00 70.16
N LEU A 208 -23.71 -15.22 70.49
CA LEU A 208 -22.61 -15.20 69.52
C LEU A 208 -22.81 -16.26 68.43
N LYS A 209 -23.21 -17.49 68.76
CA LYS A 209 -23.52 -18.53 67.75
C LYS A 209 -24.67 -18.11 66.82
N ALA A 210 -25.72 -17.48 67.35
CA ALA A 210 -26.83 -17.01 66.54
C ALA A 210 -26.42 -15.85 65.61
N GLU A 211 -25.56 -14.96 66.08
CA GLU A 211 -25.03 -13.83 65.30
C GLU A 211 -24.08 -14.30 64.18
N ILE A 212 -23.17 -15.23 64.49
CA ILE A 212 -22.29 -15.88 63.51
C ILE A 212 -23.11 -16.57 62.40
N ASN A 213 -24.20 -17.27 62.74
CA ASN A 213 -25.06 -17.89 61.74
C ASN A 213 -25.81 -16.87 60.87
N ARG A 214 -26.20 -15.72 61.43
CA ARG A 214 -26.82 -14.63 60.65
C ARG A 214 -25.82 -14.01 59.68
N GLU A 215 -24.59 -13.77 60.12
CA GLU A 215 -23.52 -13.24 59.27
C GLU A 215 -23.14 -14.23 58.17
N ARG A 216 -23.00 -15.52 58.49
CA ARG A 216 -22.81 -16.58 57.49
C ARG A 216 -23.91 -16.58 56.44
N SER A 217 -25.17 -16.44 56.86
CA SER A 217 -26.33 -16.36 55.95
C SER A 217 -26.36 -15.06 55.12
N ARG A 218 -25.76 -13.96 55.60
CA ARG A 218 -25.59 -12.71 54.83
C ARG A 218 -24.47 -12.87 53.81
N ALA A 219 -23.33 -13.42 54.23
CA ALA A 219 -22.19 -13.72 53.37
C ALA A 219 -22.56 -14.69 52.23
N GLU A 220 -23.31 -15.76 52.52
CA GLU A 220 -23.78 -16.70 51.48
C GLU A 220 -24.72 -16.03 50.46
N ARG A 221 -25.56 -15.09 50.90
CA ARG A 221 -26.42 -14.31 49.98
C ARG A 221 -25.59 -13.35 49.12
N ALA A 222 -24.62 -12.67 49.72
CA ALA A 222 -23.70 -11.79 49.01
C ALA A 222 -22.85 -12.56 47.97
N ALA A 223 -22.37 -13.75 48.33
CA ALA A 223 -21.63 -14.64 47.42
C ALA A 223 -22.49 -15.05 46.22
N ARG A 224 -23.76 -15.44 46.44
CA ARG A 224 -24.69 -15.76 45.35
C ARG A 224 -24.97 -14.57 44.42
N THR A 225 -25.06 -13.36 44.97
CA THR A 225 -25.22 -12.16 44.13
C THR A 225 -23.96 -11.85 43.32
N LEU A 226 -22.77 -12.01 43.90
CA LEU A 226 -21.50 -11.83 43.19
C LEU A 226 -21.33 -12.88 42.08
N ASP A 227 -21.69 -14.14 42.33
CA ASP A 227 -21.65 -15.19 41.31
C ASP A 227 -22.64 -14.93 40.17
N ALA A 228 -23.83 -14.39 40.48
CA ALA A 228 -24.80 -14.01 39.48
C ALA A 228 -24.28 -12.86 38.59
N GLU A 229 -23.64 -11.85 39.16
CA GLU A 229 -23.01 -10.76 38.39
C GLU A 229 -21.81 -11.27 37.57
N ARG A 230 -20.96 -12.15 38.13
CA ARG A 230 -19.86 -12.79 37.39
C ARG A 230 -20.35 -13.58 36.18
N ARG A 231 -21.50 -14.27 36.28
CA ARG A 231 -22.09 -14.96 35.12
C ARG A 231 -22.58 -13.97 34.06
N LYS A 232 -23.18 -12.85 34.47
CA LYS A 232 -23.60 -11.80 33.53
C LYS A 232 -22.41 -11.16 32.82
N THR A 233 -21.31 -10.91 33.52
CA THR A 233 -20.09 -10.36 32.90
C THR A 233 -19.47 -11.36 31.94
N GLN A 234 -19.37 -12.64 32.31
CA GLN A 234 -18.89 -13.71 31.42
C GLN A 234 -19.76 -13.85 30.16
N ASP A 235 -21.09 -13.77 30.29
CA ASP A 235 -22.00 -13.81 29.14
C ASP A 235 -21.83 -12.58 28.24
N ALA A 236 -21.59 -11.39 28.82
CA ALA A 236 -21.32 -10.18 28.08
C ALA A 236 -19.98 -10.25 27.33
N GLU A 237 -18.92 -10.73 27.98
CA GLU A 237 -17.62 -10.98 27.35
C GLU A 237 -17.71 -11.99 26.23
N ARG A 238 -18.46 -13.09 26.43
CA ARG A 238 -18.69 -14.09 25.38
C ARG A 238 -19.37 -13.46 24.16
N LYS A 239 -20.41 -12.65 24.36
CA LYS A 239 -21.08 -11.93 23.26
C LYS A 239 -20.14 -10.96 22.56
N LEU A 240 -19.31 -10.23 23.31
CA LEU A 240 -18.31 -9.34 22.73
C LEU A 240 -17.31 -10.11 21.87
N ARG A 241 -16.76 -11.23 22.35
CA ARG A 241 -15.87 -12.11 21.58
C ARG A 241 -16.54 -12.64 20.31
N GLU A 242 -17.80 -13.06 20.39
CA GLU A 242 -18.57 -13.48 19.21
C GLU A 242 -18.77 -12.35 18.19
N THR A 243 -18.98 -11.10 18.63
CA THR A 243 -19.11 -9.95 17.71
C THR A 243 -17.78 -9.55 17.08
N VAL A 244 -16.67 -9.59 17.84
CA VAL A 244 -15.33 -9.28 17.34
C VAL A 244 -14.91 -10.31 16.28
N THR A 245 -15.11 -11.60 16.55
CA THR A 245 -14.80 -12.67 15.59
C THR A 245 -15.64 -12.59 14.31
N ARG A 246 -16.92 -12.22 14.41
CA ARG A 246 -17.76 -11.95 13.22
C ARG A 246 -17.23 -10.78 12.41
N ARG A 247 -16.90 -9.64 13.05
CA ARG A 247 -16.32 -8.49 12.34
C ARG A 247 -15.00 -8.83 11.66
N GLN A 248 -14.12 -9.58 12.34
CA GLN A 248 -12.86 -10.03 11.75
C GLN A 248 -13.07 -10.94 10.53
N ALA A 249 -14.09 -11.81 10.55
CA ALA A 249 -14.43 -12.64 9.40
C ALA A 249 -14.97 -11.82 8.21
N ASP A 250 -15.82 -10.83 8.49
CA ASP A 250 -16.36 -9.90 7.48
C ASP A 250 -15.24 -9.07 6.85
N ASP A 251 -14.35 -8.49 7.67
CA ASP A 251 -13.18 -7.72 7.20
C ASP A 251 -12.27 -8.57 6.32
N GLU A 252 -12.02 -9.83 6.70
CA GLU A 252 -11.21 -10.75 5.92
C GLU A 252 -11.88 -11.13 4.60
N GLN A 253 -13.21 -11.30 4.59
CA GLN A 253 -13.97 -11.51 3.36
C GLN A 253 -13.88 -10.30 2.42
N ASP A 254 -13.95 -9.09 2.96
CA ASP A 254 -13.83 -7.85 2.19
C ASP A 254 -12.41 -7.64 1.66
N ARG A 255 -11.37 -7.96 2.43
CA ARG A 255 -9.98 -7.99 1.93
C ARG A 255 -9.83 -8.94 0.76
N ARG A 256 -10.43 -10.14 0.83
CA ARG A 256 -10.39 -11.12 -0.27
C ARG A 256 -11.10 -10.59 -1.52
N ARG A 257 -12.30 -9.99 -1.36
CA ARG A 257 -13.05 -9.38 -2.46
C ARG A 257 -12.27 -8.23 -3.10
N ASN A 258 -11.70 -7.35 -2.29
CA ASN A 258 -10.90 -6.21 -2.77
C ASN A 258 -9.61 -6.68 -3.46
N GLY A 259 -8.95 -7.72 -2.93
CA GLY A 259 -7.79 -8.33 -3.58
C GLY A 259 -8.09 -8.93 -4.96
N VAL A 260 -9.27 -9.55 -5.14
CA VAL A 260 -9.71 -10.06 -6.45
C VAL A 260 -9.96 -8.90 -7.42
N ARG A 261 -10.65 -7.83 -6.97
CA ARG A 261 -10.91 -6.64 -7.79
C ARG A 261 -9.63 -5.93 -8.22
N ALA A 262 -8.68 -5.76 -7.30
CA ALA A 262 -7.38 -5.16 -7.58
C ALA A 262 -6.60 -5.95 -8.65
N ARG A 263 -6.55 -7.29 -8.53
CA ARG A 263 -5.92 -8.16 -9.54
C ARG A 263 -6.62 -8.09 -10.90
N ALA A 264 -7.95 -8.02 -10.92
CA ALA A 264 -8.71 -7.88 -12.17
C ALA A 264 -8.42 -6.53 -12.85
N TRP A 265 -8.37 -5.45 -12.08
CA TRP A 265 -8.04 -4.12 -12.59
C TRP A 265 -6.61 -4.07 -13.13
N ALA A 266 -5.63 -4.63 -12.41
CA ALA A 266 -4.24 -4.71 -12.88
C ALA A 266 -4.08 -5.50 -14.19
N ARG A 267 -4.82 -6.60 -14.36
CA ARG A 267 -4.84 -7.33 -15.64
C ARG A 267 -5.45 -6.51 -16.77
N ALA A 268 -6.55 -5.79 -16.49
CA ALA A 268 -7.20 -4.94 -17.48
C ALA A 268 -6.26 -3.80 -17.93
N THR A 269 -5.60 -3.10 -17.01
CA THR A 269 -4.66 -2.03 -17.35
C THR A 269 -3.45 -2.55 -18.12
N HIS A 270 -2.90 -3.71 -17.73
CA HIS A 270 -1.80 -4.33 -18.48
C HIS A 270 -2.23 -4.74 -19.90
N SER A 271 -3.44 -5.30 -20.07
CA SER A 271 -3.96 -5.66 -21.39
C SER A 271 -4.19 -4.45 -22.30
N LEU A 272 -4.62 -3.31 -21.75
CA LEU A 272 -4.77 -2.07 -22.48
C LEU A 272 -3.41 -1.49 -22.90
N ALA A 273 -2.42 -1.57 -22.01
CA ALA A 273 -1.05 -1.15 -22.34
C ALA A 273 -0.43 -2.03 -23.44
N ALA A 274 -0.64 -3.35 -23.38
CA ALA A 274 -0.21 -4.28 -24.41
C ALA A 274 -0.86 -3.96 -25.77
N ARG A 275 -2.20 -3.78 -25.81
CA ARG A 275 -2.91 -3.39 -27.03
C ARG A 275 -2.40 -2.08 -27.62
N LYS A 276 -2.19 -1.05 -26.80
CA LYS A 276 -1.61 0.22 -27.27
C LYS A 276 -0.23 0.04 -27.90
N LYS A 277 0.59 -0.86 -27.34
CA LYS A 277 1.90 -1.18 -27.90
C LYS A 277 1.77 -1.92 -29.23
N ASP A 278 0.88 -2.90 -29.30
CA ASP A 278 0.61 -3.66 -30.53
C ASP A 278 0.05 -2.74 -31.63
N ASP A 279 -0.89 -1.86 -31.30
CA ASP A 279 -1.46 -0.86 -32.22
C ASP A 279 -0.37 0.12 -32.72
N ALA A 280 0.53 0.56 -31.84
CA ALA A 280 1.67 1.41 -32.22
C ALA A 280 2.65 0.67 -33.15
N GLN A 281 2.93 -0.61 -32.87
CA GLN A 281 3.76 -1.44 -33.73
C GLN A 281 3.12 -1.65 -35.10
N GLN A 282 1.82 -1.96 -35.16
CA GLN A 282 1.08 -2.09 -36.42
C GLN A 282 1.06 -0.79 -37.21
N ALA A 283 0.85 0.35 -36.54
CA ALA A 283 0.91 1.65 -37.19
C ALA A 283 2.31 1.93 -37.77
N SER A 284 3.37 1.64 -37.02
CA SER A 284 4.75 1.81 -37.51
C SER A 284 5.06 0.89 -38.71
N ALA A 285 4.59 -0.36 -38.68
CA ALA A 285 4.76 -1.31 -39.77
C ALA A 285 3.97 -0.88 -41.03
N ALA A 286 2.76 -0.35 -40.86
CA ALA A 286 1.96 0.19 -41.95
C ALA A 286 2.63 1.41 -42.59
N VAL A 287 3.17 2.32 -41.78
CA VAL A 287 3.96 3.48 -42.26
C VAL A 287 5.20 3.02 -43.03
N ALA A 288 5.96 2.06 -42.51
CA ALA A 288 7.13 1.51 -43.20
C ALA A 288 6.76 0.82 -44.53
N ALA A 289 5.66 0.05 -44.55
CA ALA A 289 5.16 -0.60 -45.76
C ALA A 289 4.72 0.42 -46.84
N ALA A 290 4.02 1.48 -46.42
CA ALA A 290 3.60 2.57 -47.31
C ALA A 290 4.82 3.34 -47.86
N GLY A 291 5.83 3.62 -47.03
CA GLY A 291 7.09 4.22 -47.47
C GLY A 291 7.83 3.34 -48.49
N GLY A 292 7.87 2.03 -48.25
CA GLY A 292 8.43 1.05 -49.18
C GLY A 292 7.65 0.93 -50.50
N LEU A 293 6.33 1.19 -50.50
CA LEU A 293 5.54 1.26 -51.73
C LEU A 293 5.85 2.55 -52.51
N ALA A 294 5.94 3.70 -51.83
CA ALA A 294 6.33 4.97 -52.45
C ALA A 294 7.71 4.89 -53.11
N ALA A 295 8.69 4.27 -52.43
CA ALA A 295 10.03 4.07 -52.99
C ALA A 295 10.01 3.21 -54.26
N ARG A 296 9.18 2.15 -54.30
CA ARG A 296 9.02 1.30 -55.48
C ARG A 296 8.35 2.04 -56.64
N LEU A 297 7.33 2.83 -56.37
CA LEU A 297 6.68 3.68 -57.39
C LEU A 297 7.68 4.68 -58.00
N ALA A 298 8.48 5.34 -57.16
CA ALA A 298 9.51 6.26 -57.63
C ALA A 298 10.61 5.55 -58.46
N ALA A 299 11.01 4.34 -58.06
CA ALA A 299 11.98 3.55 -58.81
C ALA A 299 11.42 3.08 -60.17
N PHE A 300 10.14 2.71 -60.23
CA PHE A 300 9.48 2.34 -61.48
C PHE A 300 9.30 3.55 -62.41
N GLY A 301 8.91 4.71 -61.87
CA GLY A 301 8.89 5.98 -62.60
C GLY A 301 10.25 6.33 -63.20
N ALA A 302 11.33 6.12 -62.46
CA ALA A 302 12.70 6.34 -62.96
C ALA A 302 13.08 5.40 -64.11
N GLY A 303 12.64 4.14 -64.05
CA GLY A 303 12.84 3.16 -65.11
C GLY A 303 12.11 3.56 -66.39
N LEU A 304 10.85 4.00 -66.28
CA LEU A 304 10.03 4.41 -67.42
C LEU A 304 10.50 5.72 -68.05
N ALA A 305 10.95 6.68 -67.24
CA ALA A 305 11.54 7.92 -67.75
C ALA A 305 12.77 7.63 -68.64
N ARG A 306 13.65 6.72 -68.21
CA ARG A 306 14.80 6.28 -69.01
C ARG A 306 14.41 5.54 -70.30
N ALA A 307 13.22 4.93 -70.33
CA ALA A 307 12.68 4.25 -71.49
C ALA A 307 11.95 5.21 -72.46
N GLY A 308 11.78 6.49 -72.10
CA GLY A 308 11.08 7.49 -72.91
C GLY A 308 9.56 7.52 -72.71
N GLU A 309 9.01 6.74 -71.76
CA GLU A 309 7.58 6.71 -71.45
C GLU A 309 7.24 7.81 -70.42
N LEU A 310 7.31 9.04 -70.91
CA LEU A 310 7.34 10.22 -70.05
C LEU A 310 5.98 10.50 -69.36
N ASP A 311 4.85 10.22 -70.00
CA ASP A 311 3.53 10.42 -69.41
C ASP A 311 3.22 9.49 -68.22
N VAL A 312 3.75 8.26 -68.28
CA VAL A 312 3.51 7.24 -67.23
C VAL A 312 4.44 7.48 -66.04
N ALA A 313 5.69 7.89 -66.29
CA ALA A 313 6.64 8.25 -65.24
C ALA A 313 6.12 9.39 -64.35
N GLU A 314 5.54 10.43 -64.95
CA GLU A 314 5.00 11.59 -64.24
C GLU A 314 3.89 11.20 -63.26
N ARG A 315 2.96 10.33 -63.69
CA ARG A 315 1.89 9.83 -62.82
C ARG A 315 2.44 9.05 -61.63
N LEU A 316 3.41 8.16 -61.87
CA LEU A 316 4.00 7.33 -60.82
C LEU A 316 4.80 8.13 -59.80
N TYR A 317 5.53 9.16 -60.25
CA TYR A 317 6.22 10.07 -59.35
C TYR A 317 5.24 10.97 -58.58
N GLY A 318 4.14 11.40 -59.20
CA GLY A 318 3.06 12.13 -58.54
C GLY A 318 2.40 11.30 -57.44
N GLU A 319 2.09 10.03 -57.72
CA GLU A 319 1.56 9.08 -56.74
C GLU A 319 2.56 8.81 -55.61
N ALA A 320 3.85 8.67 -55.92
CA ALA A 320 4.90 8.51 -54.91
C ALA A 320 5.05 9.75 -54.01
N ALA A 321 4.96 10.96 -54.59
CA ALA A 321 5.01 12.22 -53.84
C ALA A 321 3.80 12.39 -52.92
N GLN A 322 2.59 12.12 -53.41
CA GLN A 322 1.38 12.16 -52.61
C GLN A 322 1.41 11.14 -51.47
N LEU A 323 1.85 9.91 -51.75
CA LEU A 323 1.96 8.87 -50.72
C LEU A 323 2.96 9.28 -49.63
N ARG A 324 4.11 9.84 -50.00
CA ARG A 324 5.09 10.39 -49.04
C ARG A 324 4.51 11.55 -48.22
N GLY A 325 3.83 12.50 -48.84
CA GLY A 325 3.18 13.60 -48.13
C GLY A 325 2.12 13.13 -47.12
N THR A 326 1.37 12.06 -47.43
CA THR A 326 0.37 11.49 -46.50
C THR A 326 0.98 10.73 -45.34
N ILE A 327 2.11 10.05 -45.53
CA ILE A 327 2.81 9.28 -44.49
C ILE A 327 3.43 10.22 -43.45
N TYR A 328 4.12 11.26 -43.91
CA TYR A 328 4.87 12.16 -43.03
C TYR A 328 4.03 13.32 -42.48
N GLY A 329 2.75 13.43 -42.89
CA GLY A 329 1.82 14.41 -42.33
C GLY A 329 2.13 15.87 -42.69
N GLY A 330 2.96 16.09 -43.72
CA GLY A 330 3.42 17.40 -44.16
C GLY A 330 4.60 17.31 -45.13
N PRO A 331 5.08 18.46 -45.62
CA PRO A 331 6.20 18.54 -46.56
C PRO A 331 7.48 17.91 -45.97
N HIS A 332 7.87 16.75 -46.51
CA HIS A 332 9.02 15.96 -46.05
C HIS A 332 10.12 15.89 -47.13
N ALA A 333 11.38 15.68 -46.71
CA ALA A 333 12.53 15.60 -47.62
C ALA A 333 12.37 14.54 -48.73
N GLU A 334 11.71 13.42 -48.42
CA GLU A 334 11.42 12.37 -49.42
C GLU A 334 10.37 12.78 -50.46
N GLU A 335 9.37 13.56 -50.08
CA GLU A 335 8.39 14.13 -51.02
C GLU A 335 9.10 15.11 -51.96
N ALA A 336 9.96 15.95 -51.39
CA ALA A 336 10.75 16.91 -52.13
C ALA A 336 11.68 16.23 -53.15
N GLN A 337 12.23 15.06 -52.82
CA GLN A 337 13.02 14.24 -53.75
C GLN A 337 12.19 13.74 -54.94
N SER A 338 10.94 13.29 -54.72
CA SER A 338 10.04 12.87 -55.80
C SER A 338 9.64 14.05 -56.70
N LEU A 339 9.32 15.20 -56.10
CA LEU A 339 9.00 16.44 -56.82
C LEU A 339 10.18 16.96 -57.65
N ARG A 340 11.41 16.82 -57.15
CA ARG A 340 12.61 17.17 -57.91
C ARG A 340 12.81 16.27 -59.13
N GLN A 341 12.45 15.00 -59.03
CA GLN A 341 12.50 14.07 -60.17
C GLN A 341 11.42 14.41 -61.21
N LEU A 342 10.22 14.80 -60.77
CA LEU A 342 9.19 15.36 -61.66
C LEU A 342 9.67 16.62 -62.39
N ALA A 343 10.29 17.55 -61.68
CA ALA A 343 10.83 18.75 -62.30
C ALA A 343 11.93 18.48 -63.32
N ALA A 344 12.83 17.52 -63.04
CA ALA A 344 13.85 17.10 -63.99
C ALA A 344 13.21 16.53 -65.28
N HIS A 345 12.13 15.78 -65.11
CA HIS A 345 11.38 15.17 -66.20
C HIS A 345 10.62 16.18 -67.06
N CYS A 346 9.93 17.15 -66.44
CA CYS A 346 9.27 18.24 -67.18
C CYS A 346 10.28 19.06 -68.00
N ARG A 347 11.53 19.22 -67.52
CA ARG A 347 12.61 19.85 -68.29
C ARG A 347 13.05 19.02 -69.49
N GLU A 348 13.05 17.69 -69.40
CA GLU A 348 13.36 16.81 -70.53
C GLU A 348 12.27 16.86 -71.62
N ARG A 349 11.05 17.27 -71.26
CA ARG A 349 9.91 17.51 -72.18
C ARG A 349 9.82 18.94 -72.71
N ASP A 350 10.76 19.81 -72.33
CA ASP A 350 10.76 21.25 -72.63
C ASP A 350 9.54 22.02 -72.03
N ASP A 351 8.85 21.43 -71.05
CA ASP A 351 7.79 22.08 -70.27
C ASP A 351 8.39 22.77 -69.04
N LEU A 352 8.98 23.94 -69.30
CA LEU A 352 9.71 24.72 -68.30
C LEU A 352 8.78 25.36 -67.25
N GLU A 353 7.51 25.61 -67.57
CA GLU A 353 6.55 26.20 -66.64
C GLU A 353 6.20 25.19 -65.53
N GLN A 354 5.85 23.95 -65.91
CA GLN A 354 5.57 22.89 -64.93
C GLN A 354 6.82 22.48 -64.14
N ALA A 355 7.99 22.48 -64.79
CA ALA A 355 9.25 22.21 -64.10
C ALA A 355 9.55 23.20 -62.97
N LEU A 356 9.27 24.48 -63.18
CA LEU A 356 9.45 25.52 -62.16
C LEU A 356 8.47 25.31 -61.00
N GLU A 357 7.20 25.01 -61.28
CA GLU A 357 6.21 24.74 -60.23
C GLU A 357 6.62 23.56 -59.34
N TYR A 358 7.09 22.45 -59.93
CA TYR A 358 7.57 21.30 -59.17
C TYR A 358 8.86 21.58 -58.39
N MET A 359 9.77 22.39 -58.93
CA MET A 359 10.96 22.83 -58.19
C MET A 359 10.60 23.73 -57.01
N ASP A 360 9.67 24.66 -57.17
CA ASP A 360 9.23 25.55 -56.10
C ASP A 360 8.55 24.75 -54.97
N ARG A 361 7.71 23.78 -55.33
CA ARG A 361 7.09 22.86 -54.36
C ARG A 361 8.13 21.95 -53.68
N SER A 362 9.15 21.50 -54.41
CA SER A 362 10.27 20.74 -53.82
C SER A 362 11.09 21.60 -52.84
N CYS A 363 11.40 22.84 -53.19
CA CYS A 363 12.11 23.79 -52.33
C CYS A 363 11.30 24.16 -51.09
N ALA A 364 9.99 24.39 -51.24
CA ALA A 364 9.08 24.58 -50.13
C ALA A 364 9.09 23.36 -49.20
N ALA A 365 9.05 22.14 -49.77
CA ALA A 365 9.05 20.93 -48.97
C ALA A 365 10.38 20.68 -48.24
N TYR A 366 11.52 20.92 -48.90
CA TYR A 366 12.84 20.84 -48.27
C TYR A 366 13.04 21.90 -47.18
N SER A 367 12.62 23.15 -47.43
CA SER A 367 12.79 24.23 -46.44
C SER A 367 11.87 24.05 -45.23
N SER A 368 10.67 23.50 -45.43
CA SER A 368 9.76 23.13 -44.34
C SER A 368 10.31 21.99 -43.48
N SER A 369 10.80 20.89 -44.10
CA SER A 369 11.40 19.77 -43.36
C SER A 369 12.66 20.19 -42.58
N LEU A 370 13.50 21.05 -43.16
CA LEU A 370 14.69 21.59 -42.47
C LEU A 370 14.31 22.46 -41.26
N ARG A 371 13.26 23.29 -41.39
CA ARG A 371 12.75 24.14 -40.30
C ARG A 371 12.06 23.33 -39.21
N ALA A 372 11.47 22.19 -39.56
CA ALA A 372 10.89 21.24 -38.60
C ALA A 372 11.95 20.45 -37.80
N GLY A 373 13.24 20.55 -38.16
CA GLY A 373 14.33 19.93 -37.42
C GLY A 373 14.59 18.47 -37.76
N GLU A 374 14.04 17.95 -38.87
CA GLU A 374 14.17 16.54 -39.30
C GLU A 374 15.56 16.18 -39.88
N GLY A 375 16.49 17.14 -39.89
CA GLY A 375 17.81 17.01 -40.53
C GLY A 375 18.92 16.32 -39.71
N ALA A 376 18.63 15.84 -38.50
CA ALA A 376 19.61 15.11 -37.69
C ALA A 376 18.95 13.98 -36.89
N ASP A 377 19.13 12.75 -37.39
CA ASP A 377 19.06 11.49 -36.62
C ASP A 377 17.84 11.27 -35.70
N VAL A 378 16.61 11.31 -36.24
CA VAL A 378 15.46 10.74 -35.52
C VAL A 378 14.83 9.62 -36.34
N ILE A 379 15.28 8.40 -36.04
CA ILE A 379 14.47 7.20 -36.24
C ILE A 379 13.19 7.39 -35.43
N ALA A 380 12.09 7.66 -36.15
CA ALA A 380 10.70 7.41 -35.77
C ALA A 380 10.39 7.31 -34.26
N GLU A 381 10.22 8.45 -33.59
CA GLU A 381 9.24 8.51 -32.51
C GLU A 381 7.88 8.91 -33.10
N PRO A 382 6.84 8.05 -33.02
CA PRO A 382 5.53 8.37 -33.53
C PRO A 382 4.81 9.25 -32.51
N THR A 383 5.19 10.51 -32.40
CA THR A 383 4.46 11.49 -31.59
C THR A 383 3.74 12.52 -32.45
N THR A 384 2.42 12.32 -32.48
CA THR A 384 1.37 13.35 -32.51
C THR A 384 0.92 13.90 -33.87
N ARG A 385 0.23 13.04 -34.62
CA ARG A 385 -1.19 13.18 -35.05
C ARG A 385 -1.37 12.41 -36.35
N LEU A 386 -1.50 11.09 -36.23
CA LEU A 386 -2.13 10.33 -37.31
C LEU A 386 -3.55 10.88 -37.49
N PRO A 387 -3.95 11.30 -38.70
CA PRO A 387 -5.35 11.63 -38.96
C PRO A 387 -6.22 10.39 -38.68
N PRO A 388 -7.49 10.57 -38.29
CA PRO A 388 -8.37 9.46 -38.00
C PRO A 388 -8.44 8.51 -39.19
N LEU A 389 -8.27 7.20 -38.94
CA LEU A 389 -8.25 6.08 -39.90
C LEU A 389 -9.46 6.01 -40.87
N ASN A 390 -10.43 6.91 -40.75
CA ASN A 390 -11.62 7.00 -41.59
C ASN A 390 -11.36 7.51 -43.02
N SER A 391 -10.22 8.14 -43.32
CA SER A 391 -9.89 8.57 -44.68
C SER A 391 -9.20 7.47 -45.51
N VAL A 392 -8.38 6.62 -44.89
CA VAL A 392 -7.66 5.54 -45.59
C VAL A 392 -8.56 4.32 -45.83
N ALA A 393 -9.50 4.03 -44.93
CA ALA A 393 -10.41 2.88 -45.07
C ALA A 393 -11.46 3.04 -46.20
N ARG A 394 -11.74 4.25 -46.69
CA ARG A 394 -12.73 4.46 -47.78
C ARG A 394 -12.18 4.21 -49.19
N HIS A 395 -10.86 4.17 -49.36
CA HIS A 395 -10.24 3.93 -50.67
C HIS A 395 -9.62 2.54 -50.81
N ALA A 396 -9.62 1.74 -49.73
CA ALA A 396 -9.18 0.35 -49.74
C ALA A 396 -10.37 -0.63 -49.65
N SER A 397 -11.44 -0.38 -50.39
CA SER A 397 -12.38 -1.44 -50.77
C SER A 397 -11.71 -2.27 -51.86
N LEU A 398 -10.82 -3.19 -51.48
CA LEU A 398 -10.34 -4.23 -52.38
C LEU A 398 -11.57 -4.97 -52.92
N PRO A 399 -11.67 -5.22 -54.24
CA PRO A 399 -12.71 -6.10 -54.75
C PRO A 399 -12.55 -7.47 -54.08
N ARG A 400 -13.62 -7.91 -53.43
CA ARG A 400 -13.75 -9.27 -52.92
C ARG A 400 -13.71 -10.18 -54.15
N ILE A 401 -12.55 -10.78 -54.43
CA ILE A 401 -12.42 -11.81 -55.46
C ILE A 401 -13.25 -12.99 -54.96
N GLU A 402 -14.45 -13.14 -55.51
CA GLU A 402 -15.17 -14.40 -55.41
C GLU A 402 -14.37 -15.47 -56.17
N PRO A 403 -14.22 -16.68 -55.63
CA PRO A 403 -13.52 -17.75 -56.33
C PRO A 403 -14.36 -18.18 -57.54
N GLU A 404 -14.08 -17.58 -58.70
CA GLU A 404 -14.59 -18.10 -59.96
C GLU A 404 -14.02 -19.50 -60.22
N THR A 405 -14.93 -20.34 -60.70
CA THR A 405 -14.80 -21.74 -61.11
C THR A 405 -13.45 -22.13 -61.74
N PRO A 406 -12.96 -23.37 -61.48
CA PRO A 406 -11.69 -23.83 -62.03
C PRO A 406 -11.73 -23.90 -63.57
N PRO A 407 -10.64 -23.52 -64.27
CA PRO A 407 -10.59 -23.57 -65.72
C PRO A 407 -10.65 -25.01 -66.23
N SER A 408 -11.39 -25.21 -67.31
CA SER A 408 -11.49 -26.49 -68.03
C SER A 408 -10.11 -26.97 -68.51
N PRO A 409 -9.85 -28.29 -68.55
CA PRO A 409 -8.56 -28.83 -68.96
C PRO A 409 -8.26 -28.49 -70.42
N ILE A 410 -7.04 -28.00 -70.64
CA ILE A 410 -6.44 -27.72 -71.94
C ILE A 410 -6.39 -29.04 -72.74
N GLY A 411 -7.19 -29.14 -73.79
CA GLY A 411 -7.10 -30.22 -74.77
C GLY A 411 -5.83 -30.08 -75.60
N LEU A 412 -4.95 -31.07 -75.51
CA LEU A 412 -3.81 -31.21 -76.43
C LEU A 412 -4.32 -31.76 -77.78
N PRO A 413 -3.82 -31.26 -78.93
CA PRO A 413 -4.16 -31.81 -80.24
C PRO A 413 -3.56 -33.21 -80.45
N GLU A 414 -4.34 -34.11 -81.05
CA GLU A 414 -4.08 -35.55 -81.21
C GLU A 414 -2.97 -35.92 -82.23
N ASP A 415 -2.16 -34.97 -82.72
CA ASP A 415 -1.13 -35.24 -83.74
C ASP A 415 0.29 -35.43 -83.16
N PHE A 416 0.40 -35.89 -81.91
CA PHE A 416 1.68 -36.29 -81.30
C PHE A 416 1.59 -37.68 -80.63
N LEU A 417 1.09 -38.67 -81.37
CA LEU A 417 1.34 -40.09 -81.14
C LEU A 417 1.90 -40.75 -82.41
#